data_AF-A0A7Z1N0Q2-F1
#
_entry.id   AF-A0A7Z1N0Q2-F1
#
_cell.length_a   1.000
_cell.length_b   1.000
_cell.length_c   1.000
_cell.angle_alpha   90.00
_cell.angle_beta   90.00
_cell.angle_gamma   90.00
#
_symmetry.space_group_name_H-M   'P 1'
#
loop_
_entity.id
_entity.type
_entity.pdbx_description
1 polymer ?
#
loop_
_entity_poly.entity_id
_entity_poly.type
_entity_poly.pdbx_seq_one_letter_code
_entity_poly.pdbx_strand_id
1 'polypeptide(L)'
;TLNPPILLMSGGQGADEKVPEAIAMKQYAMEQGIPERDILVETNSTTTLENMLYSKEIMDQQMKGPYRAIFSSNNYHIFRAGLYEWQAKLKANGIGAKTAFYYLPNAFLREYIAILMMNKKRHMIICGLLFAGSAF
;
A
#
# COMPACT_ATOMS: atom_id res chain seq x y z
N THR A 1 -26.17 -11.30 1.42
CA THR A 1 -25.73 -12.41 0.55
C THR A 1 -24.24 -12.58 0.76
N LEU A 2 -23.80 -13.72 1.32
CA LEU A 2 -22.39 -13.99 1.60
C LEU A 2 -21.71 -14.50 0.33
N ASN A 3 -21.51 -13.62 -0.65
CA ASN A 3 -20.53 -13.90 -1.69
C ASN A 3 -19.15 -13.67 -1.06
N PRO A 4 -18.23 -14.65 -1.13
CA PRO A 4 -16.88 -14.45 -0.64
C PRO A 4 -16.20 -13.30 -1.42
N PRO A 5 -15.34 -12.52 -0.77
CA PRO A 5 -14.59 -11.47 -1.45
C PRO A 5 -13.57 -12.08 -2.42
N ILE A 6 -13.27 -11.35 -3.50
CA ILE A 6 -12.15 -11.67 -4.39
C ILE A 6 -10.88 -11.14 -3.75
N LEU A 7 -9.82 -11.94 -3.71
CA LEU A 7 -8.50 -11.52 -3.24
C LEU A 7 -7.69 -10.99 -4.42
N LEU A 8 -7.25 -9.74 -4.35
CA LEU A 8 -6.34 -9.16 -5.34
C LEU A 8 -4.96 -9.04 -4.72
N MET A 9 -4.03 -9.88 -5.19
CA MET A 9 -2.63 -9.87 -4.77
C MET A 9 -1.87 -8.88 -5.64
N SER A 10 -1.18 -7.90 -5.05
CA SER A 10 -0.47 -6.85 -5.79
C SER A 10 0.96 -6.66 -5.28
N GLY A 11 1.91 -6.76 -6.20
CA GLY A 11 3.34 -6.67 -5.94
C GLY A 11 4.12 -7.26 -7.10
N GLY A 12 4.95 -6.42 -7.72
CA GLY A 12 5.87 -6.84 -8.79
C GLY A 12 7.07 -7.61 -8.28
N GLN A 13 8.11 -7.67 -9.10
CA GLN A 13 9.31 -8.45 -8.81
C GLN A 13 10.45 -7.54 -8.35
N GLY A 14 10.93 -7.77 -7.13
CA GLY A 14 12.16 -7.16 -6.65
C GLY A 14 13.39 -7.65 -7.41
N ALA A 15 14.45 -6.85 -7.46
CA ALA A 15 15.69 -7.20 -8.16
C ALA A 15 16.34 -8.50 -7.65
N ASP A 16 16.14 -8.81 -6.36
CA ASP A 16 16.68 -10.00 -5.68
C ASP A 16 15.68 -11.18 -5.64
N GLU A 17 14.51 -11.04 -6.26
CA GLU A 17 13.42 -12.02 -6.19
C GLU A 17 13.33 -12.87 -7.45
N LYS A 18 13.00 -14.15 -7.28
CA LYS A 18 12.86 -15.11 -8.41
C LYS A 18 11.52 -15.02 -9.11
N VAL A 19 10.50 -14.54 -8.41
CA VAL A 19 9.12 -14.41 -8.89
C VAL A 19 8.53 -13.12 -8.32
N PRO A 20 7.54 -12.50 -8.98
CA PRO A 20 6.80 -11.38 -8.41
C PRO A 20 6.16 -11.74 -7.07
N GLU A 21 6.17 -10.81 -6.13
CA GLU A 21 5.55 -10.98 -4.81
C GLU A 21 4.09 -11.45 -4.91
N ALA A 22 3.33 -10.89 -5.86
CA ALA A 22 1.92 -11.26 -6.04
C ALA A 22 1.70 -12.71 -6.48
N ILE A 23 2.67 -13.32 -7.17
CA ILE A 23 2.62 -14.74 -7.53
C ILE A 23 2.88 -15.60 -6.30
N ALA A 24 3.84 -15.23 -5.46
CA ALA A 24 4.08 -15.90 -4.19
C ALA A 24 2.85 -15.82 -3.27
N MET A 25 2.20 -14.65 -3.21
CA MET A 25 0.95 -14.46 -2.46
C MET A 25 -0.21 -15.32 -2.99
N LYS A 26 -0.37 -15.41 -4.32
CA LYS A 26 -1.39 -16.28 -4.95
C LYS A 26 -1.16 -17.74 -4.55
N GLN A 27 0.08 -18.22 -4.69
CA GLN A 27 0.43 -19.60 -4.38
C GLN A 27 0.14 -19.93 -2.91
N TYR A 28 0.53 -19.05 -2.00
CA TYR A 28 0.23 -19.19 -0.58
C TYR A 28 -1.29 -19.24 -0.32
N ALA A 29 -2.08 -18.36 -0.93
CA ALA A 29 -3.53 -18.37 -0.76
C ALA A 29 -4.18 -19.68 -1.27
N MET A 30 -3.69 -20.23 -2.38
CA MET A 30 -4.14 -21.52 -2.89
C MET A 30 -3.79 -22.68 -1.94
N GLU A 31 -2.60 -22.66 -1.33
CA GLU A 31 -2.19 -23.63 -0.31
C GLU A 31 -3.04 -23.55 0.96
N GLN A 32 -3.58 -22.37 1.29
CA GLN A 32 -4.56 -22.17 2.37
C GLN A 32 -6.00 -22.56 1.96
N GLY A 33 -6.22 -23.07 0.75
CA GLY A 33 -7.51 -23.55 0.28
C GLY A 33 -8.40 -22.50 -0.39
N ILE A 34 -7.87 -21.32 -0.73
CA ILE A 34 -8.63 -20.34 -1.53
C ILE A 34 -8.66 -20.79 -2.99
N PRO A 35 -9.85 -20.90 -3.63
CA PRO A 35 -9.96 -21.26 -5.03
C PRO A 35 -9.28 -20.23 -5.94
N GLU A 36 -8.57 -20.70 -6.96
CA GLU A 36 -7.87 -19.81 -7.92
C GLU A 36 -8.80 -18.80 -8.59
N ARG A 37 -10.06 -19.18 -8.87
CA ARG A 37 -11.09 -18.30 -9.44
C ARG A 37 -11.43 -17.08 -8.57
N ASP A 38 -11.11 -17.14 -7.28
CA ASP A 38 -11.37 -16.08 -6.31
C ASP A 38 -10.12 -15.23 -6.05
N ILE A 39 -9.04 -15.42 -6.85
CA ILE A 39 -7.77 -14.71 -6.74
C ILE A 39 -7.44 -13.99 -8.05
N LEU A 40 -7.16 -12.70 -7.96
CA LEU A 40 -6.59 -11.86 -9.00
C LEU A 40 -5.15 -11.50 -8.64
N VAL A 41 -4.33 -11.20 -9.65
CA VAL A 41 -2.90 -10.90 -9.47
C VAL A 41 -2.51 -9.67 -10.27
N GLU A 42 -1.70 -8.82 -9.65
CA GLU A 42 -1.05 -7.65 -10.24
C GLU A 42 0.47 -7.76 -9.99
N THR A 43 1.29 -7.82 -11.05
CA THR A 43 2.73 -8.14 -10.98
C THR A 43 3.66 -7.06 -11.55
N ASN A 44 3.12 -5.90 -11.93
CA ASN A 44 3.86 -4.85 -12.65
C ASN A 44 4.33 -3.73 -11.71
N SER A 45 3.75 -3.63 -10.53
CA SER A 45 4.05 -2.58 -9.57
C SER A 45 5.45 -2.68 -8.98
N THR A 46 6.13 -1.53 -8.90
CA THR A 46 7.45 -1.37 -8.28
C THR A 46 7.41 -0.47 -7.04
N THR A 47 6.27 0.21 -6.82
CA THR A 47 6.06 1.11 -5.69
C THR A 47 4.68 0.93 -5.07
N THR A 48 4.53 1.30 -3.79
CA THR A 48 3.23 1.24 -3.09
C THR A 48 2.12 2.03 -3.82
N LEU A 49 2.46 3.14 -4.48
CA LEU A 49 1.49 3.91 -5.27
C LEU A 49 1.05 3.12 -6.51
N GLU A 50 1.98 2.50 -7.22
CA GLU A 50 1.69 1.64 -8.36
C GLU A 50 0.84 0.43 -7.97
N ASN A 51 1.11 -0.20 -6.81
CA ASN A 51 0.25 -1.27 -6.28
C ASN A 51 -1.21 -0.81 -6.24
N MET A 52 -1.46 0.37 -5.67
CA MET A 52 -2.82 0.93 -5.54
C MET A 52 -3.44 1.29 -6.89
N LEU A 53 -2.68 1.91 -7.80
CA LEU A 53 -3.16 2.33 -9.11
C LEU A 53 -3.50 1.14 -10.01
N TYR A 54 -2.58 0.18 -10.12
CA TYR A 54 -2.78 -1.00 -10.96
C TYR A 54 -3.83 -1.93 -10.38
N SER A 55 -3.89 -2.06 -9.05
CA SER A 55 -4.98 -2.79 -8.40
C SER A 55 -6.34 -2.15 -8.68
N LYS A 56 -6.41 -0.81 -8.61
CA LYS A 56 -7.63 -0.06 -8.94
C LYS A 56 -8.06 -0.30 -10.39
N GLU A 57 -7.13 -0.27 -11.32
CA GLU A 57 -7.41 -0.51 -12.74
C GLU A 57 -8.01 -1.91 -12.96
N ILE A 58 -7.42 -2.94 -12.33
CA ILE A 58 -7.95 -4.32 -12.41
C ILE A 58 -9.37 -4.39 -11.82
N MET A 59 -9.60 -3.76 -10.66
CA MET A 59 -10.93 -3.73 -10.05
C MET A 59 -11.96 -3.00 -10.91
N ASP A 60 -11.60 -1.85 -11.50
CA ASP A 60 -12.47 -1.07 -12.37
C ASP A 60 -12.85 -1.84 -13.65
N GLN A 61 -11.93 -2.68 -14.18
CA GLN A 61 -12.19 -3.52 -15.36
C GLN A 61 -13.06 -4.75 -15.05
N GLN A 62 -12.85 -5.38 -13.90
CA GLN A 62 -13.56 -6.61 -13.52
C GLN A 62 -14.97 -6.34 -12.96
N MET A 63 -15.17 -5.20 -12.29
CA MET A 63 -16.41 -4.91 -11.57
C MET A 63 -17.37 -4.08 -12.43
N LYS A 64 -18.54 -4.65 -12.77
CA LYS A 64 -19.59 -3.99 -13.56
C LYS A 64 -20.43 -2.97 -12.76
N GLY A 65 -19.87 -2.35 -11.73
CA GLY A 65 -20.60 -1.46 -10.82
C GLY A 65 -19.78 -1.03 -9.60
N PRO A 66 -20.40 -0.29 -8.67
CA PRO A 66 -19.72 0.16 -7.46
C PRO A 66 -19.26 -1.03 -6.63
N TYR A 67 -17.98 -1.04 -6.26
CA TYR A 67 -17.38 -2.05 -5.40
C TYR A 67 -16.93 -1.42 -4.08
N ARG A 68 -16.77 -2.28 -3.07
CA ARG A 68 -16.12 -1.94 -1.80
C ARG A 68 -14.81 -2.70 -1.77
N ALA A 69 -13.71 -1.99 -1.57
CA ALA A 69 -12.40 -2.58 -1.46
C ALA A 69 -11.86 -2.41 -0.03
N ILE A 70 -11.04 -3.37 0.37
CA ILE A 70 -10.24 -3.31 1.59
C ILE A 70 -8.82 -3.66 1.13
N PHE A 71 -7.84 -2.85 1.51
CA PHE A 71 -6.45 -3.22 1.30
C PHE A 71 -5.87 -3.75 2.60
N SER A 72 -5.06 -4.81 2.51
CA SER A 72 -4.33 -5.36 3.65
C SER A 72 -2.83 -5.14 3.44
N SER A 73 -2.15 -4.59 4.44
CA SER A 73 -0.70 -4.42 4.42
C SER A 73 -0.14 -4.49 5.85
N ASN A 74 1.17 -4.35 6.00
CA ASN A 74 1.85 -4.49 7.29
C ASN A 74 1.55 -3.31 8.24
N ASN A 75 1.40 -3.56 9.55
CA ASN A 75 0.96 -2.54 10.53
C ASN A 75 1.81 -1.27 10.59
N TYR A 76 3.11 -1.34 10.29
CA TYR A 76 3.98 -0.16 10.35
C TYR A 76 3.84 0.77 9.13
N HIS A 77 3.16 0.34 8.06
CA HIS A 77 2.98 1.09 6.82
C HIS A 77 1.55 1.63 6.60
N ILE A 78 0.58 1.26 7.44
CA ILE A 78 -0.84 1.63 7.22
C ILE A 78 -1.02 3.15 7.10
N PHE A 79 -0.28 3.94 7.87
CA PHE A 79 -0.37 5.40 7.79
C PHE A 79 0.08 5.92 6.42
N ARG A 80 1.20 5.44 5.87
CA ARG A 80 1.69 5.85 4.55
C ARG A 80 0.84 5.24 3.42
N ALA A 81 0.39 4.01 3.58
CA ALA A 81 -0.54 3.37 2.65
C ALA A 81 -1.87 4.14 2.54
N GLY A 82 -2.39 4.68 3.66
CA GLY A 82 -3.56 5.56 3.65
C GLY A 82 -3.33 6.90 2.93
N LEU A 83 -2.11 7.45 2.96
CA LEU A 83 -1.76 8.63 2.15
C LEU A 83 -1.75 8.32 0.65
N TYR A 84 -1.27 7.13 0.26
CA TYR A 84 -1.29 6.70 -1.14
C TYR A 84 -2.69 6.32 -1.63
N GLU A 85 -3.55 5.76 -0.77
CA GLU A 85 -4.96 5.52 -1.07
C GLU A 85 -5.65 6.83 -1.54
N TRP A 86 -5.45 7.91 -0.79
CA TRP A 86 -5.99 9.23 -1.13
C TRP A 86 -5.43 9.76 -2.46
N GLN A 87 -4.13 9.57 -2.71
CA GLN A 87 -3.49 9.95 -3.98
C GLN A 87 -3.99 9.12 -5.17
N ALA A 88 -4.21 7.83 -4.98
CA ALA A 88 -4.73 6.90 -5.99
C ALA A 88 -6.24 7.05 -6.23
N LYS A 89 -6.94 7.86 -5.42
CA LYS A 89 -8.41 8.01 -5.44
C LYS A 89 -9.14 6.66 -5.33
N LEU A 90 -8.50 5.69 -4.67
CA LEU A 90 -9.10 4.40 -4.37
C LEU A 90 -9.92 4.56 -3.10
N LYS A 91 -11.21 4.20 -3.10
CA LYS A 91 -12.03 4.22 -1.88
C LYS A 91 -11.90 2.85 -1.19
N ALA A 92 -10.79 2.60 -0.51
CA ALA A 92 -10.50 1.30 0.09
C ALA A 92 -10.00 1.42 1.53
N ASN A 93 -10.75 0.89 2.49
CA ASN A 93 -10.31 0.92 3.88
C ASN A 93 -9.09 0.01 4.10
N GLY A 94 -8.05 0.53 4.76
CA GLY A 94 -6.87 -0.25 5.13
C GLY A 94 -7.10 -1.11 6.38
N ILE A 95 -6.78 -2.41 6.30
CA ILE A 95 -6.67 -3.30 7.46
C ILE A 95 -5.20 -3.68 7.65
N GLY A 96 -4.76 -3.57 8.89
CA GLY A 96 -3.41 -3.95 9.28
C GLY A 96 -3.24 -5.43 9.59
N ALA A 97 -2.30 -6.09 8.92
CA ALA A 97 -1.83 -7.41 9.32
C ALA A 97 -0.89 -7.29 10.54
N LYS A 98 -1.06 -8.17 11.54
CA LYS A 98 -0.25 -8.21 12.78
C LYS A 98 1.26 -8.19 12.47
N THR A 99 1.92 -7.07 12.74
CA THR A 99 3.40 -6.97 12.75
C THR A 99 3.94 -7.24 14.14
N ALA A 100 5.10 -7.91 14.24
CA ALA A 100 5.78 -8.13 15.51
C ALA A 100 6.25 -6.81 16.17
N PHE A 101 5.97 -6.66 17.48
CA PHE A 101 6.11 -5.41 18.23
C PHE A 101 7.54 -4.83 18.24
N TYR A 102 8.56 -5.68 18.13
CA TYR A 102 9.97 -5.27 18.22
C TYR A 102 10.49 -4.52 16.97
N TYR A 103 9.77 -4.57 15.84
CA TYR A 103 10.12 -3.80 14.63
C TYR A 103 9.52 -2.40 14.60
N LEU A 104 8.49 -2.12 15.41
CA LEU A 104 7.71 -0.88 15.36
C LEU A 104 8.50 0.40 15.63
N PRO A 105 9.44 0.48 16.61
CA PRO A 105 10.13 1.74 16.91
C PRO A 105 11.00 2.24 15.74
N ASN A 106 11.80 1.35 15.16
CA ASN A 106 12.68 1.69 14.04
C ASN A 106 11.90 1.91 12.74
N ALA A 107 10.85 1.12 12.50
CA ALA A 107 9.99 1.31 11.33
C ALA A 107 9.25 2.65 11.41
N PHE A 108 8.74 3.03 12.58
CA PHE A 108 8.03 4.30 12.78
C PHE A 108 8.94 5.52 12.57
N LEU A 109 10.19 5.47 13.07
CA LEU A 109 11.17 6.55 12.84
C LEU A 109 11.50 6.69 11.35
N ARG A 110 11.72 5.56 10.65
CA ARG A 110 11.97 5.55 9.20
C ARG A 110 10.80 6.12 8.43
N GLU A 111 9.58 5.78 8.84
CA GLU A 111 8.36 6.25 8.18
C GLU A 111 8.12 7.75 8.42
N TYR A 112 8.38 8.23 9.63
CA TYR A 112 8.36 9.66 9.96
C TYR A 112 9.37 10.46 9.12
N ILE A 113 10.59 9.94 8.96
CA ILE A 113 11.60 10.54 8.07
C ILE A 113 11.12 10.54 6.61
N ALA A 114 10.52 9.44 6.13
CA ALA A 114 9.99 9.36 4.78
C ALA A 114 8.87 10.40 4.53
N ILE A 115 7.97 10.61 5.49
CA ILE A 115 6.91 11.64 5.42
C ILE A 115 7.51 13.06 5.36
N LEU A 116 8.52 13.34 6.18
CA LEU A 116 9.25 14.62 6.12
C LEU A 116 9.91 14.83 4.75
N MET A 117 10.45 13.75 4.16
CA MET A 117 11.08 13.83 2.85
C MET A 117 10.08 13.99 1.70
N MET A 118 8.86 13.42 1.79
CA MET A 118 7.81 13.59 0.77
C MET A 118 7.46 15.07 0.54
N ASN A 119 7.54 15.91 1.58
CA ASN A 119 7.24 17.34 1.52
C ASN A 119 8.47 18.22 1.78
N LYS A 120 9.68 17.72 1.49
CA LYS A 120 10.96 18.39 1.84
C LYS A 120 11.00 19.88 1.45
N LYS A 121 10.46 20.25 0.29
CA LYS A 121 10.41 21.66 -0.16
C LYS A 121 9.50 22.53 0.72
N ARG A 122 8.33 22.03 1.14
CA ARG A 122 7.41 22.77 2.03
C ARG A 122 8.02 22.95 3.42
N HIS A 123 8.66 21.91 3.96
CA HIS A 123 9.33 22.01 5.25
C HIS A 123 10.51 22.99 5.22
N MET A 124 11.31 22.98 4.14
CA MET A 124 12.38 23.96 3.95
C MET A 124 11.86 25.40 3.91
N ILE A 125 10.73 25.65 3.23
CA ILE A 125 10.12 26.99 3.16
C ILE A 125 9.63 27.44 4.53
N ILE A 126 8.91 26.59 5.27
CA ILE A 126 8.40 26.93 6.60
C ILE A 126 9.55 27.16 7.60
N CYS A 127 10.55 26.29 7.62
CA CYS A 127 11.73 26.48 8.47
C CYS A 127 12.47 27.77 8.10
N GLY A 128 12.62 28.07 6.81
CA GLY A 128 13.22 29.33 6.35
C GLY A 128 12.43 30.56 6.80
N LEU A 129 11.10 30.52 6.72
CA LEU A 129 10.22 31.61 7.18
C LEU A 129 10.28 31.79 8.70
N LEU A 130 10.33 30.71 9.47
CA LEU A 130 10.47 30.77 10.93
C LEU A 130 11.85 31.32 11.34
N PHE A 131 12.92 30.88 10.68
CA PHE A 131 14.28 31.37 10.96
C PHE A 131 14.43 32.85 10.61
N ALA A 132 13.88 33.26 9.46
CA ALA A 132 13.86 34.66 9.05
C ALA A 132 12.99 35.51 10.00
N GLY A 133 11.84 34.99 10.46
CA GLY A 133 10.96 35.67 11.41
C GLY A 133 11.52 35.76 12.83
N SER A 134 12.40 34.83 13.25
CA SER A 134 13.11 34.90 14.53
C SER A 134 14.36 35.79 14.51
N ALA A 135 14.76 36.26 13.34
CA ALA A 135 15.91 37.15 13.14
C ALA A 135 15.52 38.64 13.11
N PHE A 136 14.26 38.96 13.40
CA PHE A 136 13.73 40.33 13.57
C PHE A 136 13.18 40.52 14.98
#